data_AF-A0A1N7QJV2-F1
#
_entry.id   AF-A0A1N7QJV2-F1
#
_cell.length_a   1.000
_cell.length_b   1.000
_cell.length_c   1.000
_cell.angle_alpha   90.00
_cell.angle_beta   90.00
_cell.angle_gamma   90.00
#
_symmetry.space_group_name_H-M   'P 1'
#
loop_
_entity.id
_entity.type
_entity.pdbx_description
1 polymer ?
#
loop_
_entity_poly.entity_id
_entity_poly.type
_entity_poly.pdbx_seq_one_letter_code
_entity_poly.pdbx_strand_id
1 'polypeptide(L)'
;MQRKEIIEAGKLVLDAGAAPRRTDGPRSIVCEHADSVVPIAQYMVREMKTNPFTIEGRKIAAANSADPDEWLEQWRRQPWYGRIGGPPDYYGIAAGQKAAAYALWTERVAPGRPWDHKRVLKEKFPTELERGWHKYRDYEYFYDIWSNIHYGYVGVALGFSALEMINGAGLAQYLHNRWNAQPQHDNPELGPWPASADDIQDHRSIRLGAELLRNAPPHALTVEKLLQLIDSAPLPWGTHGRQAKRAHRCAAK
;
A
#
# COMPACT_ATOMS: atom_id res chain seq x y z
N MET A 1 47.97 -39.73 44.62
CA MET A 1 48.01 -38.58 45.55
C MET A 1 48.18 -37.29 44.74
N GLN A 2 47.29 -37.04 43.76
CA GLN A 2 47.48 -36.01 42.73
C GLN A 2 46.12 -35.55 42.15
N ARG A 3 45.10 -35.46 43.01
CA ARG A 3 43.74 -35.01 42.66
C ARG A 3 43.11 -34.05 43.67
N LYS A 4 43.86 -33.62 44.70
CA LYS A 4 43.41 -32.62 45.67
C LYS A 4 44.05 -31.23 45.51
N GLU A 5 45.13 -31.09 44.73
CA GLU A 5 45.85 -29.81 44.57
C GLU A 5 45.36 -28.94 43.39
N ILE A 6 44.44 -29.41 42.55
CA ILE A 6 43.93 -28.63 41.40
C ILE A 6 42.65 -27.84 41.75
N ILE A 7 41.99 -28.15 42.87
CA ILE A 7 40.75 -27.45 43.26
C ILE A 7 41.03 -26.15 44.04
N GLU A 8 42.26 -25.94 44.51
CA GLU A 8 42.62 -24.76 45.32
C GLU A 8 43.13 -23.56 44.51
N ALA A 9 43.45 -23.73 43.22
CA ALA A 9 43.84 -22.64 42.32
C ALA A 9 42.65 -21.95 41.61
N GLY A 10 41.44 -22.48 41.73
CA GLY A 10 40.23 -21.97 41.05
C GLY A 10 39.30 -21.11 41.92
N LYS A 11 39.65 -20.86 43.19
CA LYS A 11 38.75 -20.21 44.16
C LYS A 11 39.29 -18.90 44.76
N LEU A 12 40.32 -18.32 44.14
CA LEU A 12 41.03 -17.13 44.65
C LEU A 12 41.16 -16.02 43.59
N VAL A 13 40.10 -15.80 42.80
CA VAL A 13 39.91 -14.60 41.95
C VAL A 13 38.46 -14.09 42.06
N LEU A 14 37.88 -14.19 43.26
CA LEU A 14 36.66 -13.47 43.62
C LEU A 14 37.02 -12.60 44.82
N ASP A 15 36.65 -11.32 44.73
CA ASP A 15 36.88 -10.23 45.69
C ASP A 15 38.22 -9.48 45.61
N ALA A 16 38.28 -8.52 44.69
CA ALA A 16 38.75 -7.15 44.97
C ALA A 16 38.56 -6.26 43.73
N GLY A 17 37.68 -5.26 43.81
CA GLY A 17 37.60 -4.22 42.77
C GLY A 17 36.22 -3.62 42.49
N ALA A 18 35.35 -3.49 43.51
CA ALA A 18 34.18 -2.63 43.40
C ALA A 18 34.61 -1.16 43.39
N ALA A 19 34.75 -0.57 42.20
CA ALA A 19 34.67 0.87 42.02
C ALA A 19 33.19 1.24 41.78
N PRO A 20 32.63 2.28 42.44
CA PRO A 20 31.26 2.66 42.23
C PRO A 20 31.13 3.27 40.82
N ARG A 21 30.56 2.52 39.87
CA ARG A 21 30.10 3.11 38.62
C ARG A 21 28.91 3.99 38.94
N ARG A 22 29.18 5.30 38.90
CA ARG A 22 28.22 6.39 38.85
C ARG A 22 27.00 5.99 38.01
N THR A 23 25.85 5.98 38.67
CA THR A 23 24.54 6.13 38.05
C THR A 23 24.49 7.50 37.36
N ASP A 24 23.87 7.52 36.19
CA ASP A 24 23.24 8.66 35.48
C ASP A 24 23.71 8.80 34.03
N GLY A 25 23.31 7.82 33.22
CA GLY A 25 22.97 8.05 31.81
C GLY A 25 21.45 8.06 31.69
N PRO A 26 20.84 8.85 30.78
CA PRO A 26 19.39 8.84 30.61
C PRO A 26 18.96 7.41 30.34
N ARG A 27 18.02 6.89 31.14
CA ARG A 27 17.36 5.59 30.91
C ARG A 27 16.99 5.57 29.43
N SER A 28 17.60 4.69 28.64
CA SER A 28 17.11 4.40 27.31
C SER A 28 15.66 3.98 27.51
N ILE A 29 14.72 4.81 27.06
CA ILE A 29 13.30 4.45 27.11
C ILE A 29 13.18 3.25 26.17
N VAL A 30 13.22 2.04 26.74
CA VAL A 30 12.93 0.83 26.00
C VAL A 30 11.46 0.93 25.65
N CYS A 31 11.18 1.08 24.36
CA CYS A 31 9.81 1.28 23.93
C CYS A 31 9.02 -0.02 24.11
N GLU A 32 8.01 0.01 24.98
CA GLU A 32 7.17 -1.17 25.25
C GLU A 32 6.09 -1.40 24.18
N HIS A 33 5.88 -0.44 23.28
CA HIS A 33 4.86 -0.56 22.23
C HIS A 33 5.24 -1.64 21.21
N ALA A 34 4.41 -2.67 21.12
CA ALA A 34 4.53 -3.73 20.13
C ALA A 34 4.27 -3.21 18.70
N ASP A 35 4.88 -3.87 17.72
CA ASP A 35 4.60 -3.59 16.30
C ASP A 35 3.21 -4.11 15.94
N SER A 36 2.27 -3.19 15.71
CA SER A 36 0.86 -3.51 15.46
C SER A 36 0.49 -3.60 13.98
N VAL A 37 1.42 -3.29 13.07
CA VAL A 37 1.18 -3.37 11.62
C VAL A 37 1.24 -4.79 11.04
N VAL A 38 1.86 -5.75 11.73
CA VAL A 38 2.13 -7.09 11.14
C VAL A 38 0.83 -7.82 10.76
N PRO A 39 -0.22 -7.88 11.61
CA PRO A 39 -1.50 -8.49 11.24
C PRO A 39 -2.20 -7.74 10.09
N ILE A 40 -2.04 -6.42 10.02
CA ILE A 40 -2.58 -5.60 8.92
C ILE A 40 -1.87 -5.97 7.62
N ALA A 41 -0.54 -6.02 7.61
CA ALA A 41 0.23 -6.38 6.43
C ALA A 41 -0.09 -7.80 5.94
N GLN A 42 -0.28 -8.77 6.86
CA GLN A 42 -0.78 -10.10 6.51
C GLN A 42 -2.15 -10.05 5.83
N TYR A 43 -3.07 -9.24 6.35
CA TYR A 43 -4.38 -9.03 5.74
C TYR A 43 -4.26 -8.43 4.33
N MET A 44 -3.49 -7.35 4.19
CA MET A 44 -3.33 -6.64 2.93
C MET A 44 -2.64 -7.50 1.86
N VAL A 45 -1.60 -8.25 2.22
CA VAL A 45 -0.93 -9.18 1.28
C VAL A 45 -1.91 -10.24 0.78
N ARG A 46 -2.76 -10.79 1.65
CA ARG A 46 -3.79 -11.74 1.21
C ARG A 46 -4.77 -11.09 0.23
N GLU A 47 -5.26 -9.89 0.52
CA GLU A 47 -6.17 -9.16 -0.38
C GLU A 47 -5.51 -8.88 -1.74
N MET A 48 -4.28 -8.36 -1.75
CA MET A 48 -3.51 -8.09 -2.97
C MET A 48 -3.23 -9.35 -3.80
N LYS A 49 -3.08 -10.51 -3.14
CA LYS A 49 -2.89 -11.81 -3.79
C LYS A 49 -4.18 -12.46 -4.28
N THR A 50 -5.33 -12.05 -3.76
CA THR A 50 -6.62 -12.70 -4.03
C THR A 50 -7.47 -11.88 -5.00
N ASN A 51 -7.58 -10.57 -4.77
CA ASN A 51 -8.54 -9.70 -5.46
C ASN A 51 -8.39 -9.70 -7.00
N PRO A 52 -7.16 -9.65 -7.57
CA PRO A 52 -6.98 -9.77 -9.02
C PRO A 52 -7.56 -11.06 -9.63
N PHE A 53 -7.63 -12.14 -8.86
CA PHE A 53 -8.03 -13.48 -9.34
C PHE A 53 -9.44 -13.88 -8.93
N THR A 54 -10.17 -13.01 -8.22
CA THR A 54 -11.61 -13.19 -7.99
C THR A 54 -12.38 -13.14 -9.31
N ILE A 55 -13.64 -13.59 -9.31
CA ILE A 55 -14.55 -13.43 -10.47
C ILE A 55 -14.56 -11.97 -10.93
N GLU A 56 -14.51 -11.05 -9.99
CA GLU A 56 -14.74 -9.62 -10.18
C GLU A 56 -13.46 -8.92 -10.63
N GLY A 57 -12.31 -9.32 -10.07
CA GLY A 57 -11.01 -8.97 -10.63
C GLY A 57 -10.86 -9.45 -12.07
N ARG A 58 -11.20 -10.71 -12.37
CA ARG A 58 -11.14 -11.23 -13.75
C ARG A 58 -12.06 -10.50 -14.73
N LYS A 59 -13.27 -10.10 -14.29
CA LYS A 59 -14.17 -9.27 -15.10
C LYS A 59 -13.54 -7.91 -15.44
N ILE A 60 -12.95 -7.24 -14.44
CA ILE A 60 -12.26 -5.96 -14.66
C ILE A 60 -11.09 -6.13 -15.61
N ALA A 61 -10.22 -7.13 -15.37
CA ALA A 61 -9.06 -7.40 -16.20
C ALA A 61 -9.46 -7.71 -17.65
N ALA A 62 -10.50 -8.52 -17.87
CA ALA A 62 -11.01 -8.83 -19.20
C ALA A 62 -11.58 -7.60 -19.92
N ALA A 63 -12.31 -6.73 -19.21
CA ALA A 63 -12.78 -5.47 -19.78
C ALA A 63 -11.64 -4.49 -20.07
N ASN A 64 -10.49 -4.65 -19.40
CA ASN A 64 -9.34 -3.78 -19.52
C ASN A 64 -8.24 -4.31 -20.45
N SER A 65 -8.44 -5.49 -21.07
CA SER A 65 -7.47 -6.14 -21.95
C SER A 65 -7.76 -5.94 -23.44
N ALA A 66 -8.59 -4.96 -23.79
CA ALA A 66 -8.91 -4.65 -25.19
C ALA A 66 -7.68 -4.12 -25.94
N ASP A 67 -7.31 -4.77 -27.04
CA ASP A 67 -6.26 -4.32 -27.96
C ASP A 67 -6.86 -4.14 -29.37
N PRO A 68 -7.33 -2.93 -29.71
CA PRO A 68 -7.96 -2.69 -31.01
C PRO A 68 -6.97 -2.82 -32.18
N ASP A 69 -5.68 -2.61 -31.95
CA ASP A 69 -4.66 -2.74 -32.98
C ASP A 69 -4.44 -4.22 -33.32
N GLU A 70 -4.37 -5.09 -32.30
CA GLU A 70 -4.32 -6.54 -32.48
C GLU A 70 -5.55 -7.05 -33.25
N TRP A 71 -6.76 -6.60 -32.87
CA TRP A 71 -8.00 -6.99 -33.55
C TRP A 71 -8.01 -6.55 -35.03
N LEU A 72 -7.54 -5.34 -35.31
CA LEU A 72 -7.42 -4.83 -36.67
C LEU A 72 -6.40 -5.63 -37.49
N GLU A 73 -5.28 -6.02 -36.87
CA GLU A 73 -4.27 -6.84 -37.52
C GLU A 73 -4.78 -8.26 -37.81
N GLN A 74 -5.50 -8.87 -36.86
CA GLN A 74 -6.18 -10.16 -37.05
C GLN A 74 -7.20 -10.07 -38.21
N TRP A 75 -7.99 -8.99 -38.29
CA TRP A 75 -8.90 -8.74 -39.41
C TRP A 75 -8.16 -8.64 -40.76
N ARG A 76 -7.02 -7.94 -40.80
CA ARG A 76 -6.20 -7.80 -42.02
C ARG A 76 -5.63 -9.13 -42.52
N ARG A 77 -5.35 -10.07 -41.63
CA ARG A 77 -4.84 -11.42 -41.96
C ARG A 77 -5.89 -12.35 -42.55
N GLN A 78 -7.17 -11.98 -42.51
CA GLN A 78 -8.23 -12.84 -43.02
C GLN A 78 -8.20 -12.94 -44.56
N PRO A 79 -8.65 -14.09 -45.11
CA PRO A 79 -8.92 -14.22 -46.53
C PRO A 79 -9.85 -13.12 -47.04
N TRP A 80 -9.81 -12.84 -48.34
CA TRP A 80 -10.56 -11.73 -48.94
C TRP A 80 -12.06 -11.74 -48.60
N TYR A 81 -12.68 -12.93 -48.50
CA TYR A 81 -14.10 -13.08 -48.16
C TYR A 81 -14.40 -12.72 -46.69
N GLY A 82 -13.45 -12.88 -45.77
CA GLY A 82 -13.58 -12.46 -44.36
C GLY A 82 -13.44 -10.94 -44.17
N ARG A 83 -12.96 -10.24 -45.20
CA ARG A 83 -12.79 -8.77 -45.20
C ARG A 83 -13.94 -8.03 -45.90
N ILE A 84 -14.96 -8.74 -46.36
CA ILE A 84 -16.18 -8.13 -46.93
C ILE A 84 -16.88 -7.32 -45.83
N GLY A 85 -17.25 -6.07 -46.14
CA GLY A 85 -17.94 -5.17 -45.20
C GLY A 85 -17.02 -4.27 -44.37
N GLY A 86 -15.70 -4.40 -44.51
CA GLY A 86 -14.73 -3.59 -43.74
C GLY A 86 -14.55 -4.09 -42.29
N PRO A 87 -13.60 -3.51 -41.54
CA PRO A 87 -13.41 -3.85 -40.14
C PRO A 87 -14.55 -3.24 -39.29
N PRO A 88 -14.97 -3.91 -38.21
CA PRO A 88 -15.74 -3.29 -37.12
C PRO A 88 -15.03 -2.05 -36.54
N ASP A 89 -15.78 -1.20 -35.83
CA ASP A 89 -15.22 -0.10 -35.03
C ASP A 89 -14.53 -0.64 -33.76
N TYR A 90 -13.34 -1.20 -33.94
CA TYR A 90 -12.55 -1.79 -32.87
C TYR A 90 -12.16 -0.77 -31.79
N TYR A 91 -11.88 0.49 -32.16
CA TYR A 91 -11.54 1.53 -31.20
C TYR A 91 -12.75 1.95 -30.36
N GLY A 92 -13.94 2.08 -30.96
CA GLY A 92 -15.18 2.33 -30.22
C GLY A 92 -15.52 1.19 -29.26
N ILE A 93 -15.35 -0.06 -29.69
CA ILE A 93 -15.53 -1.24 -28.83
C ILE A 93 -14.52 -1.22 -27.67
N ALA A 94 -13.23 -0.96 -27.94
CA ALA A 94 -12.20 -0.88 -26.91
C ALA A 94 -12.47 0.24 -25.90
N ALA A 95 -12.92 1.41 -26.37
CA ALA A 95 -13.32 2.51 -25.49
C ALA A 95 -14.50 2.12 -24.58
N GLY A 96 -15.50 1.42 -25.12
CA GLY A 96 -16.62 0.89 -24.34
C GLY A 96 -16.18 -0.12 -23.28
N GLN A 97 -15.28 -1.05 -23.63
CA GLN A 97 -14.72 -2.02 -22.68
C GLN A 97 -13.90 -1.31 -21.58
N LYS A 98 -13.07 -0.34 -21.94
CA LYS A 98 -12.30 0.47 -20.98
C LYS A 98 -13.21 1.23 -20.01
N ALA A 99 -14.29 1.83 -20.50
CA ALA A 99 -15.29 2.48 -19.65
C ALA A 99 -15.98 1.49 -18.70
N ALA A 100 -16.29 0.28 -19.17
CA ALA A 100 -16.82 -0.79 -18.32
C ALA A 100 -15.82 -1.21 -17.24
N ALA A 101 -14.52 -1.30 -17.56
CA ALA A 101 -13.47 -1.59 -16.60
C ALA A 101 -13.42 -0.54 -15.49
N TYR A 102 -13.49 0.75 -15.82
CA TYR A 102 -13.55 1.83 -14.83
C TYR A 102 -14.80 1.76 -13.94
N ALA A 103 -15.96 1.46 -14.52
CA ALA A 103 -17.20 1.33 -13.76
C ALA A 103 -17.14 0.15 -12.77
N LEU A 104 -16.67 -1.01 -13.23
CA LEU A 104 -16.49 -2.20 -12.39
C LEU A 104 -15.44 -1.97 -11.29
N TRP A 105 -14.33 -1.32 -11.61
CA TRP A 105 -13.31 -0.94 -10.63
C TRP A 105 -13.89 -0.02 -9.55
N THR A 106 -14.55 1.07 -9.96
CA THR A 106 -15.17 2.05 -9.05
C THR A 106 -16.19 1.38 -8.13
N GLU A 107 -16.98 0.44 -8.64
CA GLU A 107 -17.96 -0.31 -7.87
C GLU A 107 -17.31 -1.13 -6.73
N ARG A 108 -16.05 -1.57 -6.89
CA ARG A 108 -15.31 -2.34 -5.88
C ARG A 108 -14.64 -1.49 -4.81
N VAL A 109 -14.10 -0.33 -5.19
CA VAL A 109 -13.24 0.50 -4.33
C VAL A 109 -13.94 1.73 -3.74
N ALA A 110 -15.16 2.02 -4.17
CA ALA A 110 -15.93 3.13 -3.60
C ALA A 110 -16.16 2.95 -2.08
N PRO A 111 -16.47 4.03 -1.33
CA PRO A 111 -16.62 3.97 0.12
C PRO A 111 -17.55 2.86 0.59
N GLY A 112 -17.09 2.03 1.51
CA GLY A 112 -17.84 0.92 2.09
C GLY A 112 -18.01 -0.31 1.18
N ARG A 113 -17.36 -0.34 0.02
CA ARG A 113 -17.36 -1.49 -0.90
C ARG A 113 -16.27 -2.50 -0.54
N PRO A 114 -16.30 -3.74 -1.09
CA PRO A 114 -15.46 -4.83 -0.60
C PRO A 114 -13.94 -4.59 -0.66
N TRP A 115 -13.46 -3.74 -1.58
CA TRP A 115 -12.04 -3.41 -1.68
C TRP A 115 -11.67 -2.12 -0.94
N ASP A 116 -12.65 -1.39 -0.38
CA ASP A 116 -12.39 -0.33 0.58
C ASP A 116 -12.13 -0.93 1.98
N HIS A 117 -10.85 -1.13 2.28
CA HIS A 117 -10.43 -1.79 3.51
C HIS A 117 -10.43 -0.85 4.72
N LYS A 118 -10.65 0.45 4.55
CA LYS A 118 -10.57 1.46 5.64
C LYS A 118 -11.43 1.08 6.84
N ARG A 119 -12.66 0.61 6.63
CA ARG A 119 -13.55 0.17 7.71
C ARG A 119 -13.06 -1.14 8.36
N VAL A 120 -12.68 -2.12 7.56
CA VAL A 120 -12.18 -3.42 8.05
C VAL A 120 -10.95 -3.23 8.92
N LEU A 121 -10.06 -2.31 8.56
CA LEU A 121 -8.84 -2.03 9.31
C LEU A 121 -9.15 -1.45 10.68
N LYS A 122 -10.08 -0.49 10.76
CA LYS A 122 -10.54 0.10 12.04
C LYS A 122 -11.19 -0.93 12.96
N GLU A 123 -11.96 -1.86 12.41
CA GLU A 123 -12.74 -2.81 13.19
C GLU A 123 -11.93 -4.04 13.63
N LYS A 124 -11.08 -4.58 12.74
CA LYS A 124 -10.33 -5.82 13.01
C LYS A 124 -8.99 -5.62 13.68
N PHE A 125 -8.39 -4.44 13.51
CA PHE A 125 -7.06 -4.13 14.02
C PHE A 125 -7.15 -2.86 14.88
N PRO A 126 -7.72 -2.94 16.09
CA PRO A 126 -7.68 -1.81 17.01
C PRO A 126 -6.24 -1.50 17.40
N THR A 127 -5.98 -0.23 17.74
CA THR A 127 -4.67 0.25 18.19
C THR A 127 -4.82 0.96 19.53
N GLU A 128 -3.77 0.88 20.34
CA GLU A 128 -3.65 1.64 21.59
C GLU A 128 -3.15 3.08 21.34
N LEU A 129 -2.65 3.36 20.13
CA LEU A 129 -2.23 4.69 19.73
C LEU A 129 -3.42 5.59 19.38
N GLU A 130 -3.16 6.87 19.16
CA GLU A 130 -4.13 7.82 18.62
C GLU A 130 -4.90 7.22 17.43
N ARG A 131 -6.19 7.55 17.36
CA ARG A 131 -7.19 6.82 16.55
C ARG A 131 -6.71 6.54 15.12
N GLY A 132 -6.35 5.29 14.87
CA GLY A 132 -5.98 4.77 13.54
C GLY A 132 -4.48 4.73 13.22
N TRP A 133 -3.60 5.05 14.17
CA TRP A 133 -2.15 4.92 14.00
C TRP A 133 -1.64 3.55 14.44
N HIS A 134 -0.74 2.96 13.66
CA HIS A 134 -0.14 1.65 13.96
C HIS A 134 1.37 1.75 14.01
N LYS A 135 1.99 1.11 15.00
CA LYS A 135 3.43 1.15 15.18
C LYS A 135 4.13 0.09 14.33
N TYR A 136 5.25 0.49 13.73
CA TYR A 136 6.26 -0.42 13.19
C TYR A 136 7.64 0.18 13.40
N ARG A 137 8.52 -0.53 14.12
CA ARG A 137 9.87 -0.05 14.45
C ARG A 137 9.82 1.35 15.09
N ASP A 138 10.52 2.31 14.49
CA ASP A 138 10.66 3.70 14.96
C ASP A 138 9.57 4.64 14.42
N TYR A 139 8.59 4.11 13.68
CA TYR A 139 7.56 4.91 13.02
C TYR A 139 6.13 4.45 13.35
N GLU A 140 5.20 5.37 13.17
CA GLU A 140 3.77 5.12 13.20
C GLU A 140 3.18 5.39 11.81
N TYR A 141 2.19 4.60 11.43
CA TYR A 141 1.56 4.60 10.12
C TYR A 141 0.04 4.76 10.26
N PHE A 142 -0.54 5.69 9.52
CA PHE A 142 -1.98 5.91 9.54
C PHE A 142 -2.69 4.85 8.69
N TYR A 143 -3.78 4.28 9.20
CA TYR A 143 -4.43 3.11 8.60
C TYR A 143 -4.93 3.34 7.15
N ASP A 144 -5.19 4.58 6.72
CA ASP A 144 -5.68 4.86 5.37
C ASP A 144 -4.68 4.47 4.26
N ILE A 145 -3.37 4.45 4.55
CA ILE A 145 -2.34 4.11 3.54
C ILE A 145 -2.55 2.72 2.95
N TRP A 146 -3.05 1.76 3.74
CA TRP A 146 -3.13 0.36 3.36
C TRP A 146 -4.09 0.14 2.19
N SER A 147 -5.26 0.77 2.24
CA SER A 147 -6.24 0.70 1.14
C SER A 147 -5.69 1.40 -0.11
N ASN A 148 -5.01 2.53 0.04
CA ASN A 148 -4.44 3.26 -1.10
C ASN A 148 -3.27 2.51 -1.76
N ILE A 149 -2.39 1.87 -0.99
CA ILE A 149 -1.36 0.95 -1.51
C ILE A 149 -2.02 -0.23 -2.23
N HIS A 150 -3.12 -0.77 -1.68
CA HIS A 150 -3.88 -1.84 -2.33
C HIS A 150 -4.49 -1.40 -3.66
N TYR A 151 -5.07 -0.20 -3.74
CA TYR A 151 -5.60 0.34 -5.00
C TYR A 151 -4.51 0.40 -6.07
N GLY A 152 -3.34 0.95 -5.73
CA GLY A 152 -2.20 0.99 -6.66
C GLY A 152 -1.75 -0.41 -7.10
N TYR A 153 -1.63 -1.35 -6.16
CA TYR A 153 -1.17 -2.71 -6.45
C TYR A 153 -2.17 -3.51 -7.29
N VAL A 154 -3.43 -3.60 -6.82
CA VAL A 154 -4.48 -4.40 -7.47
C VAL A 154 -4.92 -3.74 -8.77
N GLY A 155 -5.02 -2.42 -8.84
CA GLY A 155 -5.35 -1.71 -10.06
C GLY A 155 -4.39 -2.03 -11.19
N VAL A 156 -3.08 -1.97 -10.93
CA VAL A 156 -2.08 -2.33 -11.94
C VAL A 156 -2.09 -3.83 -12.25
N ALA A 157 -2.39 -4.69 -11.27
CA ALA A 157 -2.52 -6.13 -11.50
C ALA A 157 -3.73 -6.48 -12.40
N LEU A 158 -4.72 -5.59 -12.47
CA LEU A 158 -5.89 -5.67 -13.36
C LEU A 158 -5.67 -4.96 -14.70
N GLY A 159 -4.44 -4.52 -14.99
CA GLY A 159 -4.04 -3.93 -16.26
C GLY A 159 -4.22 -2.42 -16.35
N PHE A 160 -4.61 -1.72 -15.28
CA PHE A 160 -4.60 -0.26 -15.30
C PHE A 160 -3.16 0.25 -15.22
N SER A 161 -2.88 1.37 -15.85
CA SER A 161 -1.62 2.07 -15.66
C SER A 161 -1.57 2.74 -14.29
N ALA A 162 -0.37 2.96 -13.74
CA ALA A 162 -0.21 3.73 -12.52
C ALA A 162 -0.78 5.15 -12.64
N LEU A 163 -0.74 5.73 -13.85
CA LEU A 163 -1.30 7.05 -14.13
C LEU A 163 -2.83 7.06 -14.07
N GLU A 164 -3.50 6.02 -14.60
CA GLU A 164 -4.95 5.86 -14.48
C GLU A 164 -5.36 5.75 -13.01
N MET A 165 -4.59 5.02 -12.21
CA MET A 165 -4.84 4.89 -10.77
C MET A 165 -4.73 6.23 -10.03
N ILE A 166 -3.66 6.98 -10.31
CA ILE A 166 -3.42 8.32 -9.76
C ILE A 166 -4.53 9.29 -10.17
N ASN A 167 -4.87 9.33 -11.46
CA ASN A 167 -5.88 10.26 -11.97
C ASN A 167 -7.28 9.91 -11.44
N GLY A 168 -7.59 8.62 -11.30
CA GLY A 168 -8.84 8.17 -10.71
C GLY A 168 -8.99 8.61 -9.25
N ALA A 169 -7.92 8.54 -8.46
CA ALA A 169 -7.93 8.97 -7.06
C ALA A 169 -8.15 10.49 -6.93
N GLY A 170 -7.43 11.30 -7.71
CA GLY A 170 -7.63 12.75 -7.72
C GLY A 170 -9.04 13.17 -8.16
N LEU A 171 -9.62 12.48 -9.16
CA LEU A 171 -11.01 12.72 -9.56
C LEU A 171 -11.99 12.34 -8.44
N ALA A 172 -11.76 11.22 -7.76
CA ALA A 172 -12.60 10.79 -6.63
C ALA A 172 -12.54 11.81 -5.47
N GLN A 173 -11.35 12.32 -5.15
CA GLN A 173 -11.17 13.35 -4.12
C GLN A 173 -11.88 14.65 -4.50
N TYR A 174 -11.77 15.08 -5.75
CA TYR A 174 -12.49 16.25 -6.27
C TYR A 174 -14.01 16.11 -6.10
N LEU A 175 -14.57 14.96 -6.52
CA LEU A 175 -16.01 14.68 -6.41
C LEU A 175 -16.45 14.61 -4.94
N HIS A 176 -15.66 13.98 -4.08
CA HIS A 176 -15.92 13.91 -2.64
C HIS A 176 -15.96 15.31 -2.00
N ASN A 177 -14.96 16.14 -2.26
CA ASN A 177 -14.90 17.50 -1.75
C ASN A 177 -16.08 18.33 -2.24
N ARG A 178 -16.43 18.19 -3.53
CA ARG A 178 -17.57 18.89 -4.12
C ARG A 178 -18.89 18.48 -3.49
N TRP A 179 -19.10 17.19 -3.25
CA TRP A 179 -20.30 16.67 -2.60
C TRP A 179 -20.43 17.15 -1.15
N ASN A 180 -19.32 17.25 -0.42
CA ASN A 180 -19.30 17.66 0.98
C ASN A 180 -19.07 19.17 1.19
N ALA A 181 -19.12 19.98 0.13
CA ALA A 181 -18.83 21.41 0.16
C ALA A 181 -17.49 21.77 0.84
N GLN A 182 -16.48 20.90 0.68
CA GLN A 182 -15.13 21.13 1.20
C GLN A 182 -14.27 21.88 0.19
N PRO A 183 -13.25 22.64 0.65
CA PRO A 183 -12.26 23.24 -0.23
C PRO A 183 -11.61 22.19 -1.13
N GLN A 184 -11.43 22.52 -2.40
CA GLN A 184 -10.69 21.67 -3.32
C GLN A 184 -9.20 21.72 -3.02
N HIS A 185 -8.52 20.60 -3.20
CA HIS A 185 -7.07 20.57 -3.14
C HIS A 185 -6.50 20.96 -4.51
N ASP A 186 -5.33 21.56 -4.48
CA ASP A 186 -4.51 21.77 -5.67
C ASP A 186 -3.05 21.61 -5.29
N ASN A 187 -2.53 20.41 -5.54
CA ASN A 187 -1.16 20.00 -5.24
C ASN A 187 -0.41 19.81 -6.57
N PRO A 188 0.14 20.88 -7.18
CA PRO A 188 0.76 20.82 -8.50
C PRO A 188 1.96 19.86 -8.58
N GLU A 189 2.60 19.56 -7.46
CA GLU A 189 3.69 18.58 -7.36
C GLU A 189 3.25 17.13 -7.64
N LEU A 190 1.95 16.84 -7.60
CA LEU A 190 1.42 15.51 -7.89
C LEU A 190 1.31 15.25 -9.40
N GLY A 191 1.24 16.31 -10.21
CA GLY A 191 1.08 16.27 -11.66
C GLY A 191 -0.09 17.15 -12.14
N PRO A 192 -0.43 17.10 -13.44
CA PRO A 192 -1.59 17.82 -13.97
C PRO A 192 -2.91 17.28 -13.40
N TRP A 193 -3.96 18.10 -13.47
CA TRP A 193 -5.32 17.65 -13.16
C TRP A 193 -5.68 16.39 -13.98
N PRO A 194 -6.32 15.36 -13.38
CA PRO A 194 -6.92 15.36 -12.04
C PRO A 194 -5.98 14.96 -10.90
N ALA A 195 -4.73 14.57 -11.16
CA ALA A 195 -3.81 14.11 -10.11
C ALA A 195 -3.58 15.16 -9.01
N SER A 196 -3.51 16.45 -9.36
CA SER A 196 -3.31 17.54 -8.39
C SER A 196 -4.45 17.71 -7.39
N ALA A 197 -5.64 17.17 -7.66
CA ALA A 197 -6.79 17.26 -6.75
C ALA A 197 -6.73 16.24 -5.61
N ASP A 198 -5.83 15.25 -5.67
CA ASP A 198 -5.69 14.22 -4.64
C ASP A 198 -4.93 14.75 -3.41
N ASP A 199 -5.05 14.04 -2.30
CA ASP A 199 -4.20 14.24 -1.14
C ASP A 199 -2.79 13.64 -1.35
N ILE A 200 -1.74 14.34 -0.89
CA ILE A 200 -0.34 13.93 -1.11
C ILE A 200 -0.06 12.51 -0.58
N GLN A 201 -0.60 12.15 0.59
CA GLN A 201 -0.36 10.84 1.19
C GLN A 201 -1.06 9.70 0.46
N ASP A 202 -2.24 9.96 -0.11
CA ASP A 202 -3.05 8.97 -0.85
C ASP A 202 -2.38 8.69 -2.20
N HIS A 203 -2.01 9.75 -2.92
CA HIS A 203 -1.27 9.68 -4.18
C HIS A 203 0.06 8.91 -4.05
N ARG A 204 0.84 9.19 -3.00
CA ARG A 204 2.09 8.46 -2.73
C ARG A 204 1.85 6.99 -2.39
N SER A 205 0.79 6.70 -1.64
CA SER A 205 0.42 5.33 -1.29
C SER A 205 0.07 4.51 -2.55
N ILE A 206 -0.70 5.10 -3.49
CA ILE A 206 -1.03 4.48 -4.77
C ILE A 206 0.24 4.21 -5.60
N ARG A 207 1.15 5.18 -5.68
CA ARG A 207 2.45 5.00 -6.37
C ARG A 207 3.25 3.85 -5.79
N LEU A 208 3.37 3.77 -4.46
CA LEU A 208 4.06 2.68 -3.77
C LEU A 208 3.41 1.32 -4.07
N GLY A 209 2.07 1.24 -4.10
CA GLY A 209 1.35 0.03 -4.50
C GLY A 209 1.68 -0.42 -5.92
N ALA A 210 1.68 0.50 -6.87
CA ALA A 210 2.03 0.23 -8.26
C ALA A 210 3.50 -0.21 -8.42
N GLU A 211 4.42 0.40 -7.67
CA GLU A 211 5.83 0.00 -7.59
C GLU A 211 6.01 -1.39 -6.99
N LEU A 212 5.27 -1.70 -5.93
CA LEU A 212 5.32 -2.99 -5.26
C LEU A 212 4.94 -4.12 -6.22
N LEU A 213 3.90 -3.95 -7.05
CA LEU A 213 3.53 -4.96 -8.04
C LEU A 213 4.65 -5.21 -9.06
N ARG A 214 5.30 -4.16 -9.55
CA ARG A 214 6.41 -4.28 -10.52
C ARG A 214 7.58 -5.08 -9.95
N ASN A 215 7.84 -4.94 -8.65
CA ASN A 215 8.94 -5.61 -7.95
C ASN A 215 8.55 -6.97 -7.35
N ALA A 216 7.27 -7.18 -7.10
CA ALA A 216 6.74 -8.36 -6.43
C ALA A 216 5.34 -8.68 -6.97
N PRO A 217 5.22 -9.47 -8.06
CA PRO A 217 3.92 -9.96 -8.52
C PRO A 217 3.23 -10.81 -7.44
N PRO A 218 1.91 -11.10 -7.56
CA PRO A 218 1.14 -11.76 -6.50
C PRO A 218 1.76 -13.04 -5.93
N HIS A 219 2.36 -13.89 -6.76
CA HIS A 219 3.00 -15.12 -6.29
C HIS A 219 4.28 -14.86 -5.45
N ALA A 220 4.95 -13.72 -5.67
CA ALA A 220 6.20 -13.32 -5.02
C ALA A 220 6.01 -12.23 -3.93
N LEU A 221 4.80 -11.73 -3.72
CA LEU A 221 4.47 -10.77 -2.67
C LEU A 221 4.47 -11.45 -1.30
N THR A 222 5.20 -10.86 -0.36
CA THR A 222 5.28 -11.30 1.05
C THR A 222 5.03 -10.13 2.00
N VAL A 223 4.77 -10.45 3.27
CA VAL A 223 4.55 -9.46 4.34
C VAL A 223 5.80 -8.61 4.53
N GLU A 224 6.97 -9.22 4.50
CA GLU A 224 8.27 -8.57 4.67
C GLU A 224 8.49 -7.53 3.57
N LYS A 225 8.19 -7.85 2.31
CA LYS A 225 8.31 -6.90 1.19
C LYS A 225 7.40 -5.69 1.35
N LEU A 226 6.15 -5.90 1.78
CA LEU A 226 5.22 -4.81 2.04
C LEU A 226 5.67 -3.93 3.21
N LEU A 227 6.16 -4.54 4.30
CA LEU A 227 6.69 -3.80 5.45
C LEU A 227 7.97 -3.04 5.11
N GLN A 228 8.89 -3.64 4.34
CA GLN A 228 10.09 -2.97 3.84
C GLN A 228 9.73 -1.76 2.97
N LEU A 229 8.72 -1.86 2.12
CA LEU A 229 8.26 -0.75 1.28
C LEU A 229 7.82 0.45 2.14
N ILE A 230 6.92 0.25 3.11
CA ILE A 230 6.43 1.35 3.96
C ILE A 230 7.52 1.90 4.89
N ASP A 231 8.47 1.06 5.30
CA ASP A 231 9.61 1.47 6.13
C ASP A 231 10.58 2.34 5.33
N SER A 232 10.84 1.98 4.07
CA SER A 232 11.71 2.75 3.16
C SER A 232 11.11 4.06 2.65
N ALA A 233 9.79 4.24 2.75
CA ALA A 233 9.12 5.44 2.29
C ALA A 233 9.61 6.69 3.06
N PRO A 234 10.04 7.76 2.36
CA PRO A 234 10.64 8.94 3.00
C PRO A 234 9.61 9.80 3.73
N LEU A 235 10.09 10.52 4.75
CA LEU A 235 9.34 11.61 5.39
C LEU A 235 9.56 12.95 4.64
N PRO A 236 8.59 13.86 4.64
CA PRO A 236 7.23 13.68 5.16
C PRO A 236 6.40 12.83 4.20
N TRP A 237 5.54 11.95 4.71
CA TRP A 237 4.54 11.24 3.91
C TRP A 237 3.19 11.93 4.13
N GLY A 238 2.86 12.92 3.30
CA GLY A 238 1.69 13.79 3.46
C GLY A 238 2.06 15.22 3.88
N THR A 239 1.05 16.03 4.20
CA THR A 239 1.20 17.43 4.64
C THR A 239 0.95 17.59 6.14
N HIS A 240 1.22 18.78 6.69
CA HIS A 240 0.91 19.07 8.08
C HIS A 240 -0.60 18.91 8.36
N GLY A 241 -0.96 18.02 9.30
CA GLY A 241 -2.35 17.68 9.62
C GLY A 241 -2.94 16.49 8.84
N ARG A 242 -2.27 16.01 7.77
CA ARG A 242 -2.65 14.81 6.99
C ARG A 242 -1.45 13.91 6.73
N GLN A 243 -0.67 13.65 7.78
CA GLN A 243 0.48 12.78 7.70
C GLN A 243 0.04 11.31 7.72
N ALA A 244 0.71 10.50 6.91
CA ALA A 244 0.52 9.04 6.83
C ALA A 244 1.63 8.27 7.56
N LYS A 245 2.79 8.90 7.81
CA LYS A 245 3.92 8.34 8.54
C LYS A 245 4.50 9.41 9.46
N ARG A 246 4.79 9.05 10.71
CA ARG A 246 5.44 9.93 11.70
C ARG A 246 6.40 9.14 12.60
N ALA A 247 7.36 9.82 13.20
CA ALA A 247 8.25 9.20 14.18
C ALA A 247 7.43 8.76 15.41
N HIS A 248 7.67 7.53 15.86
CA HIS A 248 7.04 7.02 17.07
C HIS A 248 7.56 7.76 18.29
N ARG A 249 6.65 8.15 19.19
CA ARG A 249 7.01 8.79 20.45
C ARG A 249 6.61 7.87 21.60
N CYS A 250 7.59 7.25 22.23
CA CYS A 250 7.37 6.52 23.47
C CYS A 250 7.17 7.59 24.56
N ALA A 251 5.93 7.77 25.04
CA ALA A 251 5.70 8.59 26.22
C ALA A 251 6.40 7.91 27.40
N ALA A 252 7.22 8.66 28.14
CA ALA A 252 7.66 8.21 29.45
C ALA A 252 6.39 8.13 30.33
N LYS A 253 6.04 6.94 30.80
CA LYS A 253 5.04 6.78 31.86
C LYS A 253 5.53 7.46 33.14
#